data_AF-A0A2I0AHK8-F1
#
_entry.id   AF-A0A2I0AHK8-F1
#
_cell.length_a   1.000
_cell.length_b   1.000
_cell.length_c   1.000
_cell.angle_alpha   90.00
_cell.angle_beta   90.00
_cell.angle_gamma   90.00
#
_symmetry.space_group_name_H-M   'P 1'
#
loop_
_entity.id
_entity.type
_entity.pdbx_description
1 polymer ?
#
loop_
_entity_poly.entity_id
_entity_poly.type
_entity_poly.pdbx_seq_one_letter_code
_entity_poly.pdbx_strand_id
1 'polypeptide(L)'
;MASSIISHLLRSLVLLLAAALARSRSVETVQGEADRVTALPGQPPVKFRHYAGYVGVGSGKEKALFYWFFEAERRPDEKPLVLWLNGERKRRAGPGCSSVAYGEAQELGPFLVRSNGPNLTLNPFAWNKVANILFLEAPVGVGFSYTNRTSDLRELGDRITAKDSYSFLLSWFRRFPQFRSHDFYLAGESYAGHYVPQLAVEIYEGNRAERKKSFINLKGFMIGNAVINDATDQMGMVEYAWSHAIISDELHSAIRKHCGTFQEDGDRAAGPGCSPVLRAFLRAYSDIDIYSIYTPVCGYDPCTEDYVEKYFNREDVQIALHANVTRLSYQYSSCSEVIEKWNDSPATVLPILHKLMNAGLRIWVYSGDTDGRVPVTSTRYSIKEMRLKAKGGWRAWYYEEQVAGWFVEYEEGLTLATVRGAGHQVPVFAPDRSLALLSHFLHGRTLPTGRFSRS
;
A
#
# COMPACT_ATOMS: atom_id res chain seq x y z
N MET A 1 -53.22 30.73 -26.65
CA MET A 1 -52.21 31.46 -25.85
C MET A 1 -51.59 30.61 -24.73
N ALA A 2 -52.37 29.90 -23.90
CA ALA A 2 -51.84 29.12 -22.77
C ALA A 2 -50.79 28.03 -23.13
N SER A 3 -50.97 27.31 -24.25
CA SER A 3 -50.05 26.23 -24.67
C SER A 3 -48.64 26.73 -25.05
N SER A 4 -48.54 27.92 -25.65
CA SER A 4 -47.25 28.53 -26.03
C SER A 4 -46.45 28.95 -24.79
N ILE A 5 -47.12 29.46 -23.76
CA ILE A 5 -46.49 29.92 -22.52
C ILE A 5 -45.91 28.74 -21.74
N ILE A 6 -46.64 27.62 -21.68
CA ILE A 6 -46.18 26.38 -21.02
C ILE A 6 -44.94 25.80 -21.73
N SER A 7 -44.91 25.83 -23.06
CA SER A 7 -43.74 25.37 -23.84
C SER A 7 -42.49 26.22 -23.60
N HIS A 8 -42.64 27.55 -23.53
CA HIS A 8 -41.54 28.45 -23.21
C HIS A 8 -41.03 28.27 -21.78
N LEU A 9 -41.93 28.10 -20.80
CA LEU A 9 -41.56 27.84 -19.41
C LEU A 9 -40.79 26.52 -19.25
N LEU A 10 -41.22 25.45 -19.93
CA LEU A 10 -40.52 24.16 -19.94
C LEU A 10 -39.13 24.26 -20.55
N ARG A 11 -38.97 24.96 -21.69
CA ARG A 11 -37.66 25.16 -22.32
C ARG A 11 -36.71 25.96 -21.44
N SER A 12 -37.21 27.03 -20.82
CA SER A 12 -36.43 27.84 -19.87
C SER A 12 -36.01 27.04 -18.64
N LEU A 13 -36.90 26.19 -18.11
CA LEU A 13 -36.59 25.31 -16.98
C LEU A 13 -35.51 24.27 -17.33
N VAL A 14 -35.58 23.65 -18.52
CA VAL A 14 -34.55 22.72 -19.00
C VAL A 14 -33.20 23.41 -19.19
N LEU A 15 -33.18 24.63 -19.75
CA LEU A 15 -31.95 25.42 -19.92
C LEU A 15 -31.34 25.82 -18.57
N LEU A 16 -32.16 26.20 -17.59
CA LEU A 16 -31.71 26.52 -16.23
C LEU A 16 -31.14 25.29 -15.51
N LEU A 17 -31.79 24.13 -15.65
CA LEU A 17 -31.29 22.85 -15.13
C LEU A 17 -29.96 22.46 -15.79
N ALA A 18 -29.85 22.57 -17.10
CA ALA A 18 -28.61 22.29 -17.83
C ALA A 18 -27.46 23.22 -17.42
N ALA A 19 -27.74 24.52 -17.25
CA ALA A 19 -26.77 25.50 -16.78
C ALA A 19 -26.34 25.23 -15.33
N ALA A 20 -27.27 24.85 -14.45
CA ALA A 20 -26.96 24.48 -13.07
C ALA A 20 -26.09 23.22 -12.98
N LEU A 21 -26.38 22.19 -13.80
CA LEU A 21 -25.56 20.98 -13.90
C LEU A 21 -24.16 21.24 -14.51
N ALA A 22 -24.06 22.12 -15.51
CA ALA A 22 -22.78 22.52 -16.08
C ALA A 22 -21.93 23.28 -15.04
N ARG A 23 -22.56 24.18 -14.27
CA ARG A 23 -21.91 24.95 -13.22
C ARG A 23 -21.46 24.06 -12.06
N SER A 24 -22.26 23.09 -11.62
CA SER A 24 -21.86 22.13 -10.58
C SER A 24 -20.69 21.25 -11.03
N ARG A 25 -20.70 20.75 -12.27
CA ARG A 25 -19.57 20.02 -12.86
C ARG A 25 -18.31 20.87 -12.96
N SER A 26 -18.44 22.16 -13.33
CA SER A 26 -17.29 23.08 -13.40
C SER A 26 -16.69 23.40 -12.03
N VAL A 27 -17.51 23.51 -10.98
CA VAL A 27 -17.03 23.78 -9.61
C VAL A 27 -16.34 22.55 -9.01
N GLU A 28 -16.86 21.34 -9.25
CA GLU A 28 -16.24 20.10 -8.76
C GLU A 28 -14.91 19.78 -9.50
N THR A 29 -14.79 20.11 -10.79
CA THR A 29 -13.54 19.93 -11.56
C THR A 29 -12.43 20.91 -11.16
N VAL A 30 -12.76 22.08 -10.61
CA VAL A 30 -11.78 23.09 -10.16
C VAL A 30 -11.06 22.67 -8.87
N GLN A 31 -11.69 21.85 -8.01
CA GLN A 31 -11.13 21.56 -6.67
C GLN A 31 -9.95 20.57 -6.70
N GLY A 32 -9.90 19.66 -7.67
CA GLY A 32 -8.74 18.77 -7.87
C GLY A 32 -7.57 19.49 -8.55
N GLU A 33 -7.85 20.40 -9.47
CA GLU A 33 -6.81 21.10 -10.23
C GLU A 33 -5.97 22.06 -9.35
N ALA A 34 -6.53 22.54 -8.24
CA ALA A 34 -5.79 23.31 -7.24
C ALA A 34 -4.63 22.54 -6.59
N ASP A 35 -4.69 21.20 -6.58
CA ASP A 35 -3.65 20.34 -6.00
C ASP A 35 -2.59 19.96 -7.06
N ARG A 36 -2.68 20.48 -8.30
CA ARG A 36 -1.77 20.10 -9.39
C ARG A 36 -0.35 20.57 -9.16
N VAL A 37 0.59 19.64 -9.21
CA VAL A 37 2.02 19.95 -9.13
C VAL A 37 2.52 20.32 -10.53
N THR A 38 3.11 21.51 -10.67
CA THR A 38 3.52 22.05 -11.98
C THR A 38 5.03 22.26 -12.13
N ALA A 39 5.76 22.41 -11.01
CA ALA A 39 7.19 22.73 -11.02
C ALA A 39 7.90 22.03 -9.85
N LEU A 40 7.91 20.69 -9.86
CA LEU A 40 8.64 19.91 -8.85
C LEU A 40 10.15 19.99 -9.11
N PRO A 41 10.98 20.42 -8.13
CA PRO A 41 12.42 20.55 -8.32
C PRO A 41 13.09 19.24 -8.75
N GLY A 42 13.87 19.29 -9.82
CA GLY A 42 14.59 18.11 -10.33
C GLY A 42 13.73 17.09 -11.08
N GLN A 43 12.44 17.37 -11.31
CA GLN A 43 11.55 16.47 -12.03
C GLN A 43 11.95 16.34 -13.50
N PRO A 44 12.08 15.11 -14.04
CA PRO A 44 12.28 14.91 -15.47
C PRO A 44 11.04 15.31 -16.29
N PRO A 45 11.20 15.59 -17.61
CA PRO A 45 10.07 15.88 -18.48
C PRO A 45 9.11 14.69 -18.58
N VAL A 46 7.83 14.92 -18.26
CA VAL A 46 6.76 13.93 -18.36
C VAL A 46 5.50 14.53 -18.98
N LYS A 47 4.60 13.67 -19.47
CA LYS A 47 3.33 14.07 -20.10
C LYS A 47 2.09 13.80 -19.26
N PHE A 48 2.20 12.98 -18.22
CA PHE A 48 1.11 12.73 -17.27
C PHE A 48 1.03 13.84 -16.23
N ARG A 49 -0.16 14.04 -15.67
CA ARG A 49 -0.38 14.99 -14.58
C ARG A 49 -0.23 14.28 -13.24
N HIS A 50 0.18 15.04 -12.24
CA HIS A 50 0.23 14.58 -10.86
C HIS A 50 -0.18 15.70 -9.91
N TYR A 51 -0.71 15.29 -8.76
CA TYR A 51 -1.45 16.13 -7.83
C TYR A 51 -1.05 15.79 -6.41
N ALA A 52 -0.73 16.76 -5.59
CA ALA A 52 -0.35 16.56 -4.20
C ALA A 52 -1.01 17.59 -3.30
N GLY A 53 -1.35 17.16 -2.09
CA GLY A 53 -1.99 18.03 -1.12
C GLY A 53 -2.68 17.25 -0.01
N TYR A 54 -3.63 17.92 0.63
CA TYR A 54 -4.27 17.44 1.85
C TYR A 54 -5.77 17.20 1.69
N VAL A 55 -6.24 16.17 2.40
CA VAL A 55 -7.66 15.91 2.62
C VAL A 55 -7.91 15.76 4.12
N GLY A 56 -8.82 16.58 4.64
CA GLY A 56 -9.23 16.51 6.05
C GLY A 56 -10.04 15.25 6.35
N VAL A 57 -9.77 14.62 7.50
CA VAL A 57 -10.43 13.40 7.98
C VAL A 57 -10.94 13.57 9.42
N GLY A 58 -11.83 12.67 9.85
CA GLY A 58 -12.47 12.73 11.18
C GLY A 58 -13.62 13.73 11.29
N SER A 59 -14.26 13.79 12.46
CA SER A 59 -15.48 14.55 12.73
C SER A 59 -15.29 16.07 12.86
N GLY A 60 -14.04 16.57 12.89
CA GLY A 60 -13.72 17.99 13.09
C GLY A 60 -12.74 18.60 12.09
N LYS A 61 -12.26 17.86 11.08
CA LYS A 61 -11.16 18.26 10.18
C LYS A 61 -9.86 18.67 10.90
N GLU A 62 -9.66 18.24 12.14
CA GLU A 62 -8.43 18.50 12.90
C GLU A 62 -7.27 17.63 12.43
N LYS A 63 -7.59 16.53 11.73
CA LYS A 63 -6.66 15.62 11.07
C LYS A 63 -6.68 15.85 9.57
N ALA A 64 -5.52 15.79 8.93
CA ALA A 64 -5.39 15.85 7.49
C ALA A 64 -4.37 14.82 7.01
N LEU A 65 -4.77 14.02 6.02
CA LEU A 65 -3.86 13.08 5.36
C LEU A 65 -3.33 13.71 4.06
N PHE A 66 -2.02 13.63 3.88
CA PHE A 66 -1.31 14.00 2.68
C PHE A 66 -1.37 12.88 1.65
N TYR A 67 -1.51 13.24 0.38
CA TYR A 67 -1.48 12.30 -0.71
C TYR A 67 -0.65 12.84 -1.87
N TRP A 68 -0.13 11.92 -2.69
CA TRP A 68 0.44 12.22 -3.99
C TRP A 68 -0.15 11.28 -5.04
N PHE A 69 -0.87 11.85 -6.00
CA PHE A 69 -1.62 11.16 -7.03
C PHE A 69 -0.95 11.34 -8.40
N PHE A 70 -0.83 10.25 -9.14
CA PHE A 70 -0.28 10.22 -10.49
C PHE A 70 -1.32 9.65 -11.46
N GLU A 71 -1.62 10.41 -12.51
CA GLU A 71 -2.37 9.87 -13.64
C GLU A 71 -1.54 8.80 -14.37
N ALA A 72 -2.26 7.86 -14.99
CA ALA A 72 -1.63 6.88 -15.85
C ALA A 72 -0.93 7.58 -17.03
N GLU A 73 0.22 7.07 -17.47
CA GLU A 73 0.99 7.66 -18.58
C GLU A 73 0.19 7.75 -19.90
N ARG A 74 -0.76 6.83 -20.09
CA ARG A 74 -1.58 6.73 -21.30
C ARG A 74 -3.03 6.45 -20.94
N ARG A 75 -3.93 7.28 -21.51
CA ARG A 75 -5.39 7.13 -21.41
C ARG A 75 -5.86 7.00 -19.94
N PRO A 76 -5.52 7.96 -19.06
CA PRO A 76 -5.81 7.86 -17.63
C PRO A 76 -7.30 7.66 -17.33
N ASP A 77 -8.18 8.16 -18.20
CA ASP A 77 -9.64 7.99 -18.19
C ASP A 77 -10.11 6.54 -18.41
N GLU A 78 -9.30 5.70 -19.07
CA GLU A 78 -9.61 4.27 -19.28
C GLU A 78 -8.93 3.34 -18.26
N LYS A 79 -8.04 3.87 -17.42
CA LYS A 79 -7.20 3.06 -16.52
C LYS A 79 -7.79 2.95 -15.12
N PRO A 80 -7.58 1.80 -14.42
CA PRO A 80 -8.02 1.66 -13.03
C PRO A 80 -7.32 2.66 -12.11
N LEU A 81 -7.89 2.89 -10.94
CA LEU A 81 -7.26 3.64 -9.85
C LEU A 81 -6.78 2.66 -8.78
N VAL A 82 -5.54 2.85 -8.32
CA VAL A 82 -4.92 2.02 -7.29
C VAL A 82 -4.46 2.92 -6.15
N LEU A 83 -4.92 2.65 -4.93
CA LEU A 83 -4.34 3.22 -3.71
C LEU A 83 -3.15 2.38 -3.28
N TRP A 84 -2.01 3.00 -2.99
CA TRP A 84 -0.83 2.35 -2.41
C TRP A 84 -0.62 2.77 -0.96
N LEU A 85 -0.34 1.80 -0.10
CA LEU A 85 -0.02 1.97 1.33
C LEU A 85 1.27 1.21 1.69
N ASN A 86 2.28 1.92 2.18
CA ASN A 86 3.36 1.29 2.95
C ASN A 86 2.89 1.06 4.40
N GLY A 87 3.59 0.18 5.12
CA GLY A 87 3.21 -0.20 6.48
C GLY A 87 4.37 -0.47 7.42
N GLU A 88 5.62 -0.28 7.03
CA GLU A 88 6.74 -0.75 7.84
C GLU A 88 6.70 -0.16 9.27
N ARG A 89 7.30 -0.91 10.19
CA ARG A 89 7.42 -0.53 11.60
C ARG A 89 8.90 -0.37 11.93
N LYS A 90 9.36 0.89 12.05
CA LYS A 90 10.74 1.20 12.47
C LYS A 90 10.91 1.21 13.99
N ARG A 91 9.83 1.43 14.77
CA ARG A 91 9.90 1.61 16.24
C ARG A 91 8.82 0.85 17.02
N ARG A 92 9.02 0.79 18.34
CA ARG A 92 8.04 0.22 19.29
C ARG A 92 6.69 0.92 19.25
N ALA A 93 6.62 2.18 18.82
CA ALA A 93 5.40 2.99 18.84
C ALA A 93 4.31 2.58 17.85
N GLY A 94 4.63 1.76 16.83
CA GLY A 94 3.65 1.26 15.85
C GLY A 94 4.17 1.30 14.41
N PRO A 95 3.40 0.78 13.44
CA PRO A 95 3.61 1.07 12.02
C PRO A 95 3.48 2.59 11.75
N GLY A 96 4.15 3.09 10.72
CA GLY A 96 4.13 4.54 10.46
C GLY A 96 5.04 5.02 9.34
N CYS A 97 5.35 4.16 8.37
CA CYS A 97 6.22 4.50 7.26
C CYS A 97 5.44 5.09 6.08
N SER A 98 6.09 6.00 5.36
CA SER A 98 5.46 6.82 4.34
C SER A 98 5.35 6.09 3.00
N SER A 99 4.13 6.09 2.45
CA SER A 99 3.86 5.66 1.08
C SER A 99 4.50 6.54 0.00
N VAL A 100 4.85 7.78 0.34
CA VAL A 100 5.55 8.70 -0.55
C VAL A 100 7.06 8.46 -0.47
N ALA A 101 7.61 8.24 0.73
CA ALA A 101 9.03 7.98 0.90
C ALA A 101 9.45 6.65 0.27
N TYR A 102 8.71 5.57 0.55
CA TYR A 102 9.05 4.24 0.05
C TYR A 102 8.38 3.98 -1.30
N GLY A 103 7.05 3.80 -1.30
CA GLY A 103 6.29 3.47 -2.51
C GLY A 103 6.58 4.38 -3.71
N GLU A 104 6.42 5.69 -3.56
CA GLU A 104 6.69 6.64 -4.65
C GLU A 104 8.18 6.78 -4.92
N ALA A 105 8.95 7.25 -3.93
CA ALA A 105 10.30 7.76 -4.19
C ALA A 105 11.38 6.68 -4.28
N GLN A 106 11.12 5.44 -3.87
CA GLN A 106 12.13 4.37 -3.86
C GLN A 106 11.72 3.17 -4.72
N GLU A 107 10.42 2.84 -4.75
CA GLU A 107 9.95 1.55 -5.25
C GLU A 107 9.32 1.65 -6.65
N LEU A 108 8.03 2.01 -6.71
CA LEU A 108 7.15 1.77 -7.86
C LEU A 108 6.60 3.06 -8.49
N GLY A 109 6.91 4.19 -7.87
CA GLY A 109 6.56 5.51 -8.35
C GLY A 109 7.25 5.93 -9.64
N PRO A 110 6.70 6.90 -10.39
CA PRO A 110 7.41 7.48 -11.53
C PRO A 110 8.67 8.25 -11.15
N PHE A 111 8.78 8.84 -9.96
CA PHE A 111 9.91 9.71 -9.61
C PHE A 111 10.74 9.17 -8.46
N LEU A 112 11.90 8.59 -8.79
CA LEU A 112 12.79 7.98 -7.80
C LEU A 112 13.86 8.95 -7.31
N VAL A 113 14.13 8.93 -6.01
CA VAL A 113 15.26 9.61 -5.39
C VAL A 113 16.41 8.61 -5.28
N ARG A 114 17.50 8.86 -6.02
CA ARG A 114 18.64 7.93 -6.15
C ARG A 114 19.97 8.47 -5.64
N SER A 115 20.02 9.75 -5.26
CA SER A 115 21.25 10.40 -4.77
C SER A 115 20.91 11.65 -3.97
N ASN A 116 21.90 12.21 -3.26
CA ASN A 116 21.81 13.55 -2.66
C ASN A 116 21.67 14.69 -3.69
N GLY A 117 21.76 14.40 -5.00
CA GLY A 117 21.61 15.40 -6.04
C GLY A 117 20.19 15.98 -6.07
N PRO A 118 20.01 17.16 -6.71
CA PRO A 118 18.71 17.81 -6.75
C PRO A 118 17.71 17.15 -7.71
N ASN A 119 18.14 16.14 -8.47
CA ASN A 119 17.40 15.55 -9.60
C ASN A 119 16.70 14.25 -9.22
N LEU A 120 15.46 14.10 -9.69
CA LEU A 120 14.69 12.87 -9.64
C LEU A 120 15.02 12.00 -10.86
N THR A 121 14.97 10.68 -10.68
CA THR A 121 15.17 9.69 -11.73
C THR A 121 13.81 9.14 -12.18
N LEU A 122 13.53 9.18 -13.49
CA LEU A 122 12.29 8.59 -14.01
C LEU A 122 12.35 7.06 -13.92
N ASN A 123 11.33 6.43 -13.34
CA ASN A 123 11.25 4.97 -13.23
C ASN A 123 10.74 4.33 -14.54
N PRO A 124 11.56 3.54 -15.25
CA PRO A 124 11.13 2.84 -16.46
C PRO A 124 10.11 1.72 -16.20
N PHE A 125 9.86 1.37 -14.94
CA PHE A 125 8.90 0.33 -14.54
C PHE A 125 7.83 0.87 -13.58
N ALA A 126 7.59 2.18 -13.59
CA ALA A 126 6.58 2.82 -12.76
C ALA A 126 5.20 2.17 -12.92
N TRP A 127 4.50 1.95 -11.81
CA TRP A 127 3.16 1.37 -11.83
C TRP A 127 2.12 2.26 -12.52
N ASN A 128 2.38 3.58 -12.62
CA ASN A 128 1.51 4.48 -13.37
C ASN A 128 1.54 4.25 -14.90
N LYS A 129 2.34 3.30 -15.40
CA LYS A 129 2.25 2.82 -16.79
C LYS A 129 0.97 2.05 -17.08
N VAL A 130 0.38 1.43 -16.05
CA VAL A 130 -0.82 0.57 -16.20
C VAL A 130 -2.02 1.00 -15.36
N ALA A 131 -1.85 1.96 -14.44
CA ALA A 131 -2.91 2.47 -13.56
C ALA A 131 -2.74 3.96 -13.26
N ASN A 132 -3.80 4.59 -12.75
CA ASN A 132 -3.67 5.81 -11.97
C ASN A 132 -3.29 5.40 -10.54
N ILE A 133 -2.25 5.99 -9.96
CA ILE A 133 -1.70 5.56 -8.66
C ILE A 133 -1.85 6.67 -7.65
N LEU A 134 -2.40 6.35 -6.48
CA LEU A 134 -2.58 7.26 -5.36
C LEU A 134 -1.74 6.77 -4.18
N PHE A 135 -0.71 7.51 -3.81
CA PHE A 135 0.08 7.27 -2.60
C PHE A 135 -0.53 8.06 -1.45
N LEU A 136 -0.85 7.38 -0.36
CA LEU A 136 -1.45 8.00 0.82
C LEU A 136 -0.54 7.84 2.03
N GLU A 137 -0.18 8.95 2.67
CA GLU A 137 0.54 8.93 3.94
C GLU A 137 -0.47 8.76 5.08
N ALA A 138 -0.55 7.56 5.64
CA ALA A 138 -1.47 7.24 6.72
C ALA A 138 -0.78 6.40 7.81
N PRO A 139 -1.12 6.59 9.10
CA PRO A 139 -2.06 7.58 9.64
C PRO A 139 -1.49 9.00 9.76
N VAL A 140 -2.20 9.90 10.46
CA VAL A 140 -1.65 11.21 10.85
C VAL A 140 -0.35 11.05 11.65
N GLY A 141 0.61 11.94 11.41
CA GLY A 141 1.97 11.84 11.92
C GLY A 141 2.93 11.13 10.97
N VAL A 142 2.45 10.45 9.92
CA VAL A 142 3.29 9.85 8.87
C VAL A 142 3.60 10.89 7.79
N GLY A 143 4.89 11.07 7.49
CA GLY A 143 5.37 11.99 6.46
C GLY A 143 4.86 13.42 6.68
N PHE A 144 4.06 13.93 5.76
CA PHE A 144 3.43 15.25 5.83
C PHE A 144 2.03 15.24 6.44
N SER A 145 1.41 14.07 6.67
CA SER A 145 0.09 13.95 7.30
C SER A 145 0.13 14.39 8.75
N TYR A 146 -0.87 15.15 9.20
CA TYR A 146 -0.81 15.79 10.52
C TYR A 146 -2.15 15.85 11.24
N THR A 147 -2.06 16.16 12.53
CA THR A 147 -3.18 16.48 13.41
C THR A 147 -2.90 17.78 14.18
N ASN A 148 -3.95 18.56 14.42
CA ASN A 148 -3.90 19.73 15.30
C ASN A 148 -4.08 19.36 16.78
N ARG A 149 -4.36 18.08 17.10
CA ARG A 149 -4.52 17.59 18.47
C ARG A 149 -3.47 16.54 18.79
N THR A 150 -2.54 16.89 19.66
CA THR A 150 -1.45 15.99 20.07
C THR A 150 -1.94 14.70 20.73
N SER A 151 -3.13 14.70 21.36
CA SER A 151 -3.75 13.48 21.90
C SER A 151 -4.01 12.42 20.85
N ASP A 152 -4.30 12.80 19.60
CA ASP A 152 -4.56 11.83 18.52
C ASP A 152 -3.34 10.91 18.30
N LEU A 153 -2.10 11.41 18.49
CA LEU A 153 -0.85 10.64 18.32
C LEU A 153 -0.64 9.56 19.40
N ARG A 154 -1.45 9.56 20.47
CA ARG A 154 -1.50 8.53 21.52
C ARG A 154 -2.70 7.59 21.36
N GLU A 155 -3.59 7.91 20.41
CA GLU A 155 -4.86 7.23 20.19
C GLU A 155 -4.89 6.43 18.88
N LEU A 156 -3.77 6.40 18.14
CA LEU A 156 -3.65 5.69 16.87
C LEU A 156 -3.71 4.16 17.02
N GLY A 157 -4.00 3.50 15.91
CA GLY A 157 -4.25 2.06 15.84
C GLY A 157 -4.85 1.67 14.50
N ASP A 158 -4.96 0.38 14.24
CA ASP A 158 -5.47 -0.18 12.99
C ASP A 158 -6.88 0.33 12.66
N ARG A 159 -7.78 0.31 13.63
CA ARG A 159 -9.19 0.68 13.46
C ARG A 159 -9.37 2.14 13.08
N ILE A 160 -8.65 3.06 13.75
CA ILE A 160 -8.76 4.49 13.44
C ILE A 160 -8.10 4.82 12.09
N THR A 161 -6.99 4.15 11.77
CA THR A 161 -6.30 4.29 10.48
C THR A 161 -7.19 3.87 9.31
N ALA A 162 -7.90 2.74 9.43
CA ALA A 162 -8.86 2.29 8.42
C ALA A 162 -10.02 3.29 8.23
N LYS A 163 -10.60 3.80 9.32
CA LYS A 163 -11.71 4.76 9.28
C LYS A 163 -11.31 6.12 8.71
N ASP A 164 -10.15 6.62 9.08
CA ASP A 164 -9.61 7.87 8.54
C ASP A 164 -9.29 7.73 7.06
N SER A 165 -8.67 6.61 6.66
CA SER A 165 -8.38 6.32 5.24
C SER A 165 -9.65 6.17 4.41
N TYR A 166 -10.71 5.56 4.95
CA TYR A 166 -12.01 5.53 4.29
C TYR A 166 -12.64 6.93 4.17
N SER A 167 -12.57 7.74 5.23
CA SER A 167 -13.04 9.14 5.22
C SER A 167 -12.26 10.00 4.22
N PHE A 168 -10.96 9.76 4.10
CA PHE A 168 -10.09 10.33 3.08
C PHE A 168 -10.60 9.97 1.69
N LEU A 169 -10.81 8.69 1.37
CA LEU A 169 -11.26 8.26 0.05
C LEU A 169 -12.60 8.89 -0.35
N LEU A 170 -13.57 8.92 0.58
CA LEU A 170 -14.85 9.57 0.33
C LEU A 170 -14.72 11.05 -0.04
N SER A 171 -13.77 11.74 0.57
CA SER A 171 -13.50 13.16 0.34
C SER A 171 -12.65 13.37 -0.91
N TRP A 172 -11.66 12.50 -1.15
CA TRP A 172 -10.81 12.51 -2.33
C TRP A 172 -11.63 12.27 -3.60
N PHE A 173 -12.56 11.31 -3.61
CA PHE A 173 -13.50 11.11 -4.72
C PHE A 173 -14.48 12.27 -4.94
N ARG A 174 -14.67 13.18 -3.96
CA ARG A 174 -15.40 14.44 -4.19
C ARG A 174 -14.52 15.49 -4.84
N ARG A 175 -13.23 15.51 -4.51
CA ARG A 175 -12.24 16.38 -5.12
C ARG A 175 -11.89 15.96 -6.56
N PHE A 176 -11.86 14.66 -6.84
CA PHE A 176 -11.60 14.08 -8.17
C PHE A 176 -12.78 13.22 -8.64
N PRO A 177 -13.93 13.83 -8.96
CA PRO A 177 -15.15 13.10 -9.30
C PRO A 177 -15.01 12.23 -10.56
N GLN A 178 -14.09 12.56 -11.47
CA GLN A 178 -13.85 11.79 -12.70
C GLN A 178 -13.39 10.35 -12.40
N PHE A 179 -12.71 10.09 -11.28
CA PHE A 179 -12.24 8.76 -10.93
C PHE A 179 -13.28 7.89 -10.21
N ARG A 180 -14.48 8.42 -9.87
CA ARG A 180 -15.50 7.66 -9.13
C ARG A 180 -16.01 6.41 -9.85
N SER A 181 -16.06 6.46 -11.18
CA SER A 181 -16.52 5.34 -12.00
C SER A 181 -15.42 4.33 -12.34
N HIS A 182 -14.16 4.63 -12.00
CA HIS A 182 -13.05 3.75 -12.34
C HIS A 182 -13.12 2.50 -11.47
N ASP A 183 -12.61 1.39 -12.01
CA ASP A 183 -12.31 0.23 -11.17
C ASP A 183 -11.25 0.64 -10.15
N PHE A 184 -11.56 0.43 -8.87
CA PHE A 184 -10.71 0.82 -7.76
C PHE A 184 -10.09 -0.40 -7.11
N TYR A 185 -8.80 -0.32 -6.83
CA TYR A 185 -8.03 -1.36 -6.18
C TYR A 185 -7.21 -0.77 -5.03
N LEU A 186 -6.96 -1.60 -4.02
CA LEU A 186 -6.01 -1.28 -2.97
C LEU A 186 -4.74 -2.11 -3.19
N ALA A 187 -3.60 -1.54 -2.87
CA ALA A 187 -2.33 -2.22 -2.86
C ALA A 187 -1.49 -1.74 -1.67
N GLY A 188 -0.57 -2.58 -1.21
CA GLY A 188 0.37 -2.17 -0.17
C GLY A 188 1.34 -3.27 0.21
N GLU A 189 2.28 -2.93 1.07
CA GLU A 189 3.36 -3.82 1.49
C GLU A 189 3.50 -3.91 3.02
N SER A 190 4.08 -5.01 3.51
CA SER A 190 4.50 -5.16 4.90
C SER A 190 3.29 -5.15 5.85
N TYR A 191 3.27 -4.27 6.85
CA TYR A 191 2.10 -4.10 7.71
C TYR A 191 0.87 -3.57 6.97
N ALA A 192 0.97 -3.14 5.71
CA ALA A 192 -0.22 -2.89 4.91
C ALA A 192 -1.05 -4.17 4.67
N GLY A 193 -0.51 -5.35 4.98
CA GLY A 193 -1.29 -6.58 5.17
C GLY A 193 -2.39 -6.45 6.24
N HIS A 194 -2.24 -5.53 7.20
CA HIS A 194 -3.30 -5.08 8.09
C HIS A 194 -4.12 -3.94 7.50
N TYR A 195 -3.46 -2.89 7.00
CA TYR A 195 -4.16 -1.68 6.55
C TYR A 195 -5.11 -1.92 5.37
N VAL A 196 -4.65 -2.64 4.35
CA VAL A 196 -5.38 -2.84 3.10
C VAL A 196 -6.66 -3.65 3.32
N PRO A 197 -6.64 -4.84 3.96
CA PRO A 197 -7.88 -5.59 4.21
C PRO A 197 -8.83 -4.85 5.15
N GLN A 198 -8.34 -4.15 6.17
CA GLN A 198 -9.21 -3.41 7.09
C GLN A 198 -9.89 -2.21 6.41
N LEU A 199 -9.16 -1.48 5.55
CA LEU A 199 -9.75 -0.44 4.70
C LEU A 199 -10.76 -1.02 3.70
N ALA A 200 -10.47 -2.19 3.10
CA ALA A 200 -11.40 -2.86 2.22
C ALA A 200 -12.72 -3.22 2.94
N VAL A 201 -12.67 -3.60 4.21
CA VAL A 201 -13.88 -3.83 5.03
C VAL A 201 -14.67 -2.54 5.22
N GLU A 202 -14.02 -1.42 5.56
CA GLU A 202 -14.71 -0.12 5.72
C GLU A 202 -15.41 0.32 4.42
N ILE A 203 -14.76 0.12 3.27
CA ILE A 203 -15.35 0.39 1.95
C ILE A 203 -16.53 -0.56 1.67
N TYR A 204 -16.35 -1.86 1.91
CA TYR A 204 -17.38 -2.88 1.67
C TYR A 204 -18.65 -2.61 2.49
N GLU A 205 -18.52 -2.38 3.80
CA GLU A 205 -19.67 -2.06 4.66
C GLU A 205 -20.26 -0.70 4.33
N GLY A 206 -19.41 0.27 3.99
CA GLY A 206 -19.81 1.59 3.52
C GLY A 206 -20.69 1.54 2.27
N ASN A 207 -20.33 0.68 1.30
CA ASN A 207 -21.10 0.46 0.08
C ASN A 207 -22.45 -0.23 0.35
N ARG A 208 -22.52 -1.13 1.35
CA ARG A 208 -23.75 -1.84 1.72
C ARG A 208 -24.77 -0.96 2.43
N ALA A 209 -24.35 0.10 3.12
CA ALA A 209 -25.23 1.00 3.85
C ALA A 209 -26.08 1.95 2.96
N GLU A 210 -26.35 1.58 1.70
CA GLU A 210 -27.18 2.28 0.69
C GLU A 210 -26.84 3.76 0.43
N ARG A 211 -25.62 4.19 0.75
CA ARG A 211 -25.14 5.55 0.45
C ARG A 211 -24.71 5.65 -1.02
N LYS A 212 -25.64 5.59 -1.98
CA LYS A 212 -25.34 5.61 -3.44
C LYS A 212 -24.39 6.74 -3.88
N LYS A 213 -24.39 7.89 -3.19
CA LYS A 213 -23.50 9.03 -3.48
C LYS A 213 -22.04 8.84 -3.02
N SER A 214 -21.77 7.82 -2.22
CA SER A 214 -20.48 7.50 -1.61
C SER A 214 -19.96 6.13 -2.04
N PHE A 215 -20.57 5.52 -3.06
CA PHE A 215 -20.17 4.20 -3.54
C PHE A 215 -18.76 4.25 -4.15
N ILE A 216 -17.89 3.33 -3.71
CA ILE A 216 -16.55 3.15 -4.26
C ILE A 216 -16.53 1.80 -4.99
N ASN A 217 -16.16 1.79 -6.26
CA ASN A 217 -16.14 0.60 -7.13
C ASN A 217 -14.92 -0.30 -6.86
N LEU A 218 -14.80 -0.78 -5.60
CA LEU A 218 -13.72 -1.66 -5.16
C LEU A 218 -13.83 -3.03 -5.84
N LYS A 219 -12.77 -3.44 -6.54
CA LYS A 219 -12.71 -4.72 -7.28
C LYS A 219 -11.84 -5.78 -6.60
N GLY A 220 -10.87 -5.34 -5.80
CA GLY A 220 -9.93 -6.24 -5.16
C GLY A 220 -8.73 -5.52 -4.58
N PHE A 221 -7.80 -6.28 -4.05
CA PHE A 221 -6.53 -5.74 -3.57
C PHE A 221 -5.37 -6.72 -3.71
N MET A 222 -4.15 -6.18 -3.69
CA MET A 222 -2.92 -6.96 -3.64
C MET A 222 -2.02 -6.52 -2.49
N ILE A 223 -1.47 -7.47 -1.73
CA ILE A 223 -0.61 -7.19 -0.58
C ILE A 223 0.73 -7.92 -0.73
N GLY A 224 1.83 -7.16 -0.66
CA GLY A 224 3.20 -7.64 -0.82
C GLY A 224 3.87 -7.90 0.51
N ASN A 225 4.61 -9.02 0.62
CA ASN A 225 5.43 -9.36 1.80
C ASN A 225 4.72 -9.05 3.11
N ALA A 226 3.45 -9.47 3.16
CA ALA A 226 2.45 -8.85 4.01
C ALA A 226 2.34 -9.55 5.37
N VAL A 227 2.33 -8.76 6.44
CA VAL A 227 1.99 -9.23 7.79
C VAL A 227 0.50 -9.57 7.81
N ILE A 228 0.17 -10.81 8.15
CA ILE A 228 -1.20 -11.35 8.04
C ILE A 228 -1.65 -12.03 9.33
N ASN A 229 -0.76 -12.74 9.99
CA ASN A 229 -1.09 -13.57 11.15
C ASN A 229 0.16 -13.79 11.99
N ASP A 230 0.25 -13.10 13.12
CA ASP A 230 1.45 -13.04 13.97
C ASP A 230 2.03 -14.43 14.23
N ALA A 231 1.19 -15.41 14.55
CA ALA A 231 1.62 -16.76 14.87
C ALA A 231 2.36 -17.45 13.71
N THR A 232 1.76 -17.44 12.53
CA THR A 232 2.37 -18.05 11.35
C THR A 232 3.48 -17.19 10.76
N ASP A 233 3.43 -15.87 10.97
CA ASP A 233 4.46 -14.94 10.52
C ASP A 233 5.76 -15.14 11.29
N GLN A 234 5.70 -15.27 12.63
CA GLN A 234 6.87 -15.62 13.45
C GLN A 234 7.39 -17.03 13.14
N MET A 235 6.48 -18.01 13.03
CA MET A 235 6.88 -19.38 12.68
C MET A 235 7.56 -19.44 11.32
N GLY A 236 6.98 -18.80 10.30
CA GLY A 236 7.52 -18.76 8.96
C GLY A 236 8.91 -18.13 8.90
N MET A 237 9.14 -17.07 9.68
CA MET A 237 10.45 -16.41 9.78
C MET A 237 11.53 -17.34 10.30
N VAL A 238 11.23 -18.13 11.33
CA VAL A 238 12.16 -19.10 11.92
C VAL A 238 12.46 -20.24 10.95
N GLU A 239 11.44 -20.79 10.29
CA GLU A 239 11.61 -21.85 9.29
C GLU A 239 12.38 -21.37 8.06
N TYR A 240 12.17 -20.13 7.65
CA TYR A 240 12.90 -19.51 6.55
C TYR A 240 14.38 -19.38 6.90
N ALA A 241 14.70 -18.79 8.06
CA ALA A 241 16.08 -18.65 8.52
C ALA A 241 16.82 -19.99 8.57
N TRP A 242 16.15 -21.03 9.10
CA TRP A 242 16.73 -22.37 9.19
C TRP A 242 16.96 -23.00 7.81
N SER A 243 15.96 -22.98 6.93
CA SER A 243 16.07 -23.53 5.58
C SER A 243 17.08 -22.80 4.68
N HIS A 244 17.46 -21.57 5.06
CA HIS A 244 18.46 -20.74 4.38
C HIS A 244 19.83 -20.73 5.07
N ALA A 245 20.05 -21.63 6.03
CA ALA A 245 21.30 -21.78 6.78
C ALA A 245 21.75 -20.51 7.55
N ILE A 246 20.81 -19.63 7.89
CA ILE A 246 21.07 -18.44 8.73
C ILE A 246 21.16 -18.84 10.20
N ILE A 247 20.39 -19.86 10.61
CA ILE A 247 20.44 -20.41 11.98
C ILE A 247 20.74 -21.92 11.97
N SER A 248 21.39 -22.40 13.03
CA SER A 248 21.73 -23.82 13.18
C SER A 248 20.53 -24.68 13.62
N ASP A 249 20.66 -26.00 13.47
CA ASP A 249 19.67 -26.99 13.92
C ASP A 249 19.42 -26.89 15.44
N GLU A 250 20.44 -26.58 16.23
CA GLU A 250 20.33 -26.39 17.68
C GLU A 250 19.51 -25.14 18.01
N LEU A 251 19.76 -24.03 17.30
CA LEU A 251 19.02 -22.78 17.51
C LEU A 251 17.56 -22.93 17.06
N HIS A 252 17.31 -23.57 15.90
CA HIS A 252 15.97 -23.88 15.43
C HIS A 252 15.19 -24.76 16.42
N SER A 253 15.81 -25.84 16.91
CA SER A 253 15.23 -26.73 17.92
C SER A 253 14.98 -26.01 19.24
N ALA A 254 15.91 -25.15 19.68
CA ALA A 254 15.75 -24.35 20.88
C ALA A 254 14.57 -23.36 20.77
N ILE A 255 14.40 -22.71 19.61
CA ILE A 255 13.25 -21.81 19.36
C ILE A 255 11.96 -22.59 19.49
N ARG A 256 11.82 -23.71 18.75
CA ARG A 256 10.61 -24.54 18.79
C ARG A 256 10.30 -25.08 20.20
N LYS A 257 11.33 -25.43 20.98
CA LYS A 257 11.18 -25.95 22.35
C LYS A 257 10.79 -24.87 23.36
N HIS A 258 11.44 -23.70 23.30
CA HIS A 258 11.34 -22.69 24.36
C HIS A 258 10.31 -21.59 24.07
N CYS A 259 10.02 -21.31 22.80
CA CYS A 259 9.05 -20.29 22.38
C CYS A 259 7.68 -20.86 22.02
N GLY A 260 7.54 -22.20 21.95
CA GLY A 260 6.29 -22.89 21.64
C GLY A 260 5.80 -22.62 20.20
N THR A 261 4.54 -22.97 19.93
CA THR A 261 3.80 -22.42 18.79
C THR A 261 3.48 -20.98 19.15
N PHE A 262 3.93 -20.00 18.37
CA PHE A 262 3.80 -18.55 18.57
C PHE A 262 2.32 -18.05 18.67
N GLN A 263 1.50 -18.64 19.54
CA GLN A 263 0.04 -18.49 19.60
C GLN A 263 -0.41 -17.05 19.86
N GLU A 264 -1.64 -16.77 19.43
CA GLU A 264 -2.30 -15.46 19.32
C GLU A 264 -2.44 -14.65 20.63
N ASP A 265 -2.20 -15.26 21.80
CA ASP A 265 -2.32 -14.57 23.08
C ASP A 265 -1.03 -13.81 23.43
N GLY A 266 -1.04 -12.53 23.04
CA GLY A 266 -0.05 -11.53 23.42
C GLY A 266 0.48 -11.71 24.85
N ASP A 267 1.81 -11.73 24.94
CA ASP A 267 2.60 -11.70 26.18
C ASP A 267 2.49 -12.88 27.17
N ARG A 268 1.73 -13.97 26.89
CA ARG A 268 1.56 -15.07 27.89
C ARG A 268 2.04 -16.47 27.52
N ALA A 269 2.80 -16.69 26.44
CA ALA A 269 3.29 -18.04 26.12
C ALA A 269 4.78 -18.17 25.75
N ALA A 270 5.59 -17.13 25.89
CA ALA A 270 7.05 -17.28 25.78
C ALA A 270 7.58 -17.87 27.10
N GLY A 271 7.87 -19.17 27.14
CA GLY A 271 8.46 -19.81 28.34
C GLY A 271 9.73 -19.09 28.81
N PRO A 272 10.18 -19.28 30.07
CA PRO A 272 11.31 -18.54 30.66
C PRO A 272 12.65 -18.65 29.90
N GLY A 273 12.75 -19.53 28.90
CA GLY A 273 13.89 -19.68 28.00
C GLY A 273 13.76 -19.03 26.61
N CYS A 274 12.61 -18.46 26.24
CA CYS A 274 12.39 -17.95 24.88
C CYS A 274 13.19 -16.66 24.59
N SER A 275 13.22 -15.70 25.53
CA SER A 275 13.88 -14.40 25.28
C SER A 275 15.39 -14.52 24.96
N PRO A 276 16.20 -15.33 25.67
CA PRO A 276 17.58 -15.57 25.27
C PRO A 276 17.73 -16.18 23.87
N VAL A 277 16.85 -17.12 23.53
CA VAL A 277 16.87 -17.83 22.24
C VAL A 277 16.46 -16.89 21.09
N LEU A 278 15.44 -16.05 21.28
CA LEU A 278 15.07 -15.03 20.30
C LEU A 278 16.18 -13.98 20.13
N ARG A 279 16.93 -13.63 21.18
CA ARG A 279 18.09 -12.75 21.02
C ARG A 279 19.19 -13.39 20.16
N ALA A 280 19.42 -14.69 20.30
CA ALA A 280 20.36 -15.41 19.43
C ALA A 280 19.87 -15.43 17.97
N PHE A 281 18.57 -15.65 17.77
CA PHE A 281 17.93 -15.55 16.45
C PHE A 281 18.11 -14.17 15.81
N LEU A 282 17.82 -13.09 16.53
CA LEU A 282 18.00 -11.73 16.01
C LEU A 282 19.46 -11.40 15.69
N ARG A 283 20.42 -11.96 16.46
CA ARG A 283 21.85 -11.80 16.17
C ARG A 283 22.29 -12.52 14.89
N ALA A 284 21.62 -13.58 14.48
CA ALA A 284 21.95 -14.27 13.23
C ALA A 284 21.73 -13.39 11.99
N TYR A 285 20.91 -12.34 12.12
CA TYR A 285 20.66 -11.34 11.08
C TYR A 285 21.52 -10.08 11.24
N SER A 286 22.45 -9.98 12.20
CA SER A 286 23.14 -8.70 12.47
C SER A 286 24.04 -8.22 11.34
N ASP A 287 24.54 -9.16 10.52
CA ASP A 287 25.56 -8.89 9.50
C ASP A 287 25.00 -9.01 8.07
N ILE A 288 23.70 -9.26 7.93
CA ILE A 288 22.99 -9.37 6.65
C ILE A 288 21.73 -8.50 6.65
N ASP A 289 21.22 -8.15 5.47
CA ASP A 289 19.95 -7.46 5.36
C ASP A 289 18.79 -8.47 5.45
N ILE A 290 18.00 -8.38 6.54
CA ILE A 290 16.81 -9.23 6.71
C ILE A 290 15.77 -8.99 5.62
N TYR A 291 15.74 -7.82 4.98
CA TYR A 291 14.80 -7.50 3.90
C TYR A 291 15.23 -8.09 2.55
N SER A 292 16.48 -8.55 2.41
CA SER A 292 16.94 -9.33 1.24
C SER A 292 18.22 -10.11 1.58
N ILE A 293 18.06 -11.36 2.00
CA ILE A 293 19.13 -12.14 2.64
C ILE A 293 20.36 -12.43 1.75
N TYR A 294 20.23 -12.26 0.43
CA TYR A 294 21.30 -12.49 -0.54
C TYR A 294 21.88 -11.19 -1.12
N THR A 295 21.27 -10.05 -0.83
CA THR A 295 21.78 -8.76 -1.28
C THR A 295 22.88 -8.33 -0.31
N PRO A 296 24.04 -7.84 -0.81
CA PRO A 296 25.02 -7.25 0.07
C PRO A 296 24.38 -6.11 0.88
N VAL A 297 24.82 -5.91 2.13
CA VAL A 297 24.41 -4.73 2.92
C VAL A 297 24.71 -3.41 2.16
N CYS A 298 25.66 -3.46 1.21
CA CYS A 298 26.05 -2.36 0.32
C CYS A 298 25.51 -2.47 -1.13
N GLY A 299 24.63 -3.45 -1.43
CA GLY A 299 23.98 -3.64 -2.74
C GLY A 299 22.63 -2.91 -2.85
N TYR A 300 22.03 -2.63 -1.69
CA TYR A 300 21.09 -1.53 -1.47
C TYR A 300 21.92 -0.27 -1.23
N ASP A 301 21.53 0.92 -1.73
CA ASP A 301 22.16 2.14 -1.26
C ASP A 301 21.58 2.44 0.14
N PRO A 302 22.32 2.19 1.23
CA PRO A 302 21.81 2.38 2.59
C PRO A 302 21.48 3.85 2.88
N CYS A 303 21.96 4.77 2.02
CA CYS A 303 21.68 6.19 2.10
C CYS A 303 20.43 6.60 1.31
N THR A 304 19.71 5.68 0.66
CA THR A 304 18.48 6.01 -0.08
C THR A 304 17.46 6.70 0.82
N GLU A 305 17.28 6.20 2.05
CA GLU A 305 16.41 6.82 3.05
C GLU A 305 16.87 8.26 3.36
N ASP A 306 18.17 8.46 3.57
CA ASP A 306 18.75 9.80 3.80
C ASP A 306 18.53 10.75 2.62
N TYR A 307 18.64 10.27 1.38
CA TYR A 307 18.42 11.10 0.20
C TYR A 307 16.97 11.53 0.09
N VAL A 308 16.05 10.60 0.35
CA VAL A 308 14.60 10.83 0.34
C VAL A 308 14.23 11.86 1.40
N GLU A 309 14.70 11.69 2.63
CA GLU A 309 14.45 12.64 3.71
C GLU A 309 15.03 14.02 3.41
N LYS A 310 16.26 14.10 2.87
CA LYS A 310 16.85 15.38 2.44
C LYS A 310 16.05 16.04 1.33
N TYR A 311 15.59 15.29 0.35
CA TYR A 311 14.81 15.82 -0.77
C TYR A 311 13.47 16.40 -0.29
N PHE A 312 12.70 15.65 0.50
CA PHE A 312 11.39 16.09 0.98
C PHE A 312 11.45 17.15 2.10
N ASN A 313 12.60 17.31 2.78
CA ASN A 313 12.80 18.42 3.71
C ASN A 313 13.21 19.75 3.05
N ARG A 314 13.42 19.79 1.73
CA ARG A 314 13.66 21.06 1.03
C ARG A 314 12.39 21.90 0.95
N GLU A 315 12.51 23.19 1.25
CA GLU A 315 11.38 24.14 1.22
C GLU A 315 10.75 24.24 -0.18
N ASP A 316 11.57 24.30 -1.24
CA ASP A 316 11.08 24.39 -2.62
C ASP A 316 10.31 23.14 -3.06
N VAL A 317 10.72 21.96 -2.59
CA VAL A 317 9.99 20.69 -2.81
C VAL A 317 8.67 20.70 -2.07
N GLN A 318 8.64 21.11 -0.79
CA GLN A 318 7.41 21.17 0.00
C GLN A 318 6.39 22.15 -0.60
N ILE A 319 6.85 23.32 -1.07
CA ILE A 319 6.00 24.29 -1.77
C ILE A 319 5.42 23.66 -3.04
N ALA A 320 6.24 23.00 -3.86
CA ALA A 320 5.78 22.38 -5.11
C ALA A 320 4.75 21.26 -4.89
N LEU A 321 4.87 20.52 -3.78
CA LEU A 321 3.95 19.44 -3.41
C LEU A 321 2.74 19.92 -2.59
N HIS A 322 2.62 21.24 -2.34
CA HIS A 322 1.63 21.80 -1.42
C HIS A 322 1.66 21.15 -0.02
N ALA A 323 2.85 20.75 0.42
CA ALA A 323 3.12 20.08 1.68
C ALA A 323 3.51 21.06 2.79
N ASN A 324 3.52 20.59 4.04
CA ASN A 324 3.95 21.34 5.22
C ASN A 324 3.27 22.71 5.41
N VAL A 325 2.01 22.84 4.97
CA VAL A 325 1.27 24.12 4.95
C VAL A 325 0.99 24.69 6.34
N THR A 326 1.06 23.86 7.38
CA THR A 326 0.87 24.25 8.79
C THR A 326 2.16 24.51 9.54
N ARG A 327 3.33 24.37 8.89
CA ARG A 327 4.65 24.38 9.54
C ARG A 327 4.73 23.35 10.66
N LEU A 328 4.71 22.08 10.26
CA LEU A 328 4.83 20.93 11.13
C LEU A 328 5.99 21.11 12.12
N SER A 329 5.77 20.70 13.36
CA SER A 329 6.76 20.79 14.44
C SER A 329 7.89 19.75 14.34
N TYR A 330 7.85 18.92 13.30
CA TYR A 330 8.79 17.84 13.04
C TYR A 330 9.21 17.87 11.56
N GLN A 331 10.39 17.31 11.29
CA GLN A 331 10.90 17.16 9.94
C GLN A 331 10.27 15.94 9.25
N TYR A 332 10.24 15.97 7.93
CA TYR A 332 9.86 14.80 7.15
C TYR A 332 10.85 13.67 7.42
N SER A 333 10.32 12.49 7.70
CA SER A 333 11.08 11.25 7.91
C SER A 333 10.37 10.12 7.17
N SER A 334 11.12 9.12 6.70
CA SER A 334 10.55 8.00 5.94
C SER A 334 9.62 7.16 6.80
N CYS A 335 9.85 7.14 8.11
CA CYS A 335 8.93 6.59 9.11
C CYS A 335 8.71 7.57 10.26
N SER A 336 7.46 7.66 10.71
CA SER A 336 7.04 8.62 11.72
C SER A 336 7.84 8.51 13.01
N GLU A 337 8.34 9.67 13.44
CA GLU A 337 9.03 9.87 14.71
C GLU A 337 8.12 10.47 15.80
N VAL A 338 6.86 10.77 15.46
CA VAL A 338 5.92 11.50 16.34
C VAL A 338 4.72 10.67 16.79
N ILE A 339 4.48 9.50 16.20
CA ILE A 339 3.50 8.55 16.72
C ILE A 339 4.02 8.03 18.06
N GLU A 340 3.24 8.21 19.12
CA GLU A 340 3.66 7.86 20.49
C GLU A 340 3.17 6.47 20.90
N LYS A 341 1.98 6.06 20.43
CA LYS A 341 1.37 4.78 20.84
C LYS A 341 0.45 4.21 19.77
N TRP A 342 0.54 2.89 19.59
CA TRP A 342 -0.39 2.07 18.81
C TRP A 342 -1.30 1.27 19.76
N ASN A 343 -2.61 1.52 19.72
CA ASN A 343 -3.56 0.98 20.70
C ASN A 343 -4.23 -0.33 20.26
N ASP A 344 -4.33 -0.57 18.95
CA ASP A 344 -4.90 -1.80 18.42
C ASP A 344 -4.12 -2.29 17.20
N SER A 345 -3.74 -3.56 17.24
CA SER A 345 -3.08 -4.35 16.20
C SER A 345 -3.60 -5.77 16.39
N PRO A 346 -4.71 -6.18 15.74
CA PRO A 346 -5.19 -7.55 15.83
C PRO A 346 -4.06 -8.53 15.52
N ALA A 347 -4.03 -9.70 16.16
CA ALA A 347 -2.99 -10.70 15.87
C ALA A 347 -3.12 -11.31 14.47
N THR A 348 -4.28 -11.16 13.83
CA THR A 348 -4.59 -11.81 12.55
C THR A 348 -5.62 -11.04 11.73
N VAL A 349 -5.48 -11.10 10.40
CA VAL A 349 -6.48 -10.62 9.43
C VAL A 349 -7.16 -11.74 8.64
N LEU A 350 -6.89 -13.01 8.94
CA LEU A 350 -7.51 -14.15 8.22
C LEU A 350 -9.05 -14.08 8.17
N PRO A 351 -9.78 -13.73 9.27
CA PRO A 351 -11.24 -13.64 9.22
C PRO A 351 -11.74 -12.57 8.23
N ILE A 352 -11.04 -11.44 8.12
CA ILE A 352 -11.44 -10.37 7.21
C ILE A 352 -11.08 -10.71 5.75
N LEU A 353 -9.99 -11.44 5.51
CA LEU A 353 -9.69 -11.98 4.18
C LEU A 353 -10.80 -12.93 3.70
N HIS A 354 -11.28 -13.85 4.55
CA HIS A 354 -12.43 -14.72 4.23
C HIS A 354 -13.69 -13.91 3.92
N LYS A 355 -14.00 -12.91 4.74
CA LYS A 355 -15.16 -12.02 4.53
C LYS A 355 -15.10 -11.34 3.16
N LEU A 356 -13.95 -10.81 2.78
CA LEU A 356 -13.76 -10.06 1.53
C LEU A 356 -13.77 -10.97 0.29
N MET A 357 -13.22 -12.19 0.40
CA MET A 357 -13.36 -13.22 -0.64
C MET A 357 -14.83 -13.60 -0.86
N ASN A 358 -15.58 -13.84 0.21
CA ASN A 358 -17.02 -14.14 0.14
C ASN A 358 -17.84 -12.98 -0.44
N ALA A 359 -17.33 -11.74 -0.34
CA ALA A 359 -17.89 -10.57 -1.00
C ALA A 359 -17.55 -10.47 -2.50
N GLY A 360 -16.76 -11.41 -3.04
CA GLY A 360 -16.37 -11.48 -4.44
C GLY A 360 -15.16 -10.60 -4.81
N LEU A 361 -14.41 -10.09 -3.83
CA LEU A 361 -13.20 -9.32 -4.10
C LEU A 361 -12.06 -10.24 -4.54
N ARG A 362 -11.30 -9.79 -5.55
CA ARG A 362 -10.06 -10.44 -5.97
C ARG A 362 -8.96 -10.11 -4.97
N ILE A 363 -8.31 -11.13 -4.39
CA ILE A 363 -7.23 -10.93 -3.42
C ILE A 363 -5.95 -11.57 -3.93
N TRP A 364 -4.89 -10.78 -4.08
CA TRP A 364 -3.56 -11.30 -4.38
C TRP A 364 -2.64 -11.07 -3.19
N VAL A 365 -1.95 -12.12 -2.76
CA VAL A 365 -0.83 -12.00 -1.84
C VAL A 365 0.42 -12.35 -2.61
N TYR A 366 1.45 -11.51 -2.55
CA TYR A 366 2.71 -11.79 -3.20
C TYR A 366 3.88 -11.67 -2.24
N SER A 367 4.93 -12.47 -2.45
CA SER A 367 6.13 -12.45 -1.63
C SER A 367 7.38 -12.48 -2.49
N GLY A 368 8.31 -11.56 -2.27
CA GLY A 368 9.70 -11.76 -2.68
C GLY A 368 10.28 -12.98 -1.95
N ASP A 369 10.87 -13.91 -2.69
CA ASP A 369 11.35 -15.17 -2.11
C ASP A 369 12.71 -15.08 -1.41
N THR A 370 13.30 -13.87 -1.36
CA THR A 370 14.54 -13.57 -0.61
C THR A 370 14.30 -12.69 0.63
N ASP A 371 13.05 -12.30 0.89
CA ASP A 371 12.69 -11.56 2.10
C ASP A 371 12.79 -12.47 3.33
N GLY A 372 13.63 -12.10 4.30
CA GLY A 372 13.71 -12.76 5.60
C GLY A 372 12.81 -12.14 6.67
N ARG A 373 12.22 -10.96 6.43
CA ARG A 373 11.39 -10.24 7.41
C ARG A 373 9.94 -10.73 7.41
N VAL A 374 9.34 -10.90 6.23
CA VAL A 374 8.01 -11.53 6.06
C VAL A 374 8.11 -12.54 4.91
N PRO A 375 8.83 -13.65 5.14
CA PRO A 375 9.15 -14.60 4.08
C PRO A 375 7.92 -15.29 3.51
N VAL A 376 8.07 -15.86 2.31
CA VAL A 376 7.04 -16.69 1.67
C VAL A 376 6.53 -17.83 2.57
N THR A 377 7.37 -18.36 3.47
CA THR A 377 6.98 -19.39 4.46
C THR A 377 5.89 -18.88 5.41
N SER A 378 6.01 -17.64 5.89
CA SER A 378 5.02 -16.95 6.73
C SER A 378 3.68 -16.88 6.01
N THR A 379 3.67 -16.32 4.80
CA THR A 379 2.48 -16.22 3.96
C THR A 379 1.84 -17.58 3.66
N ARG A 380 2.65 -18.61 3.36
CA ARG A 380 2.16 -19.96 3.08
C ARG A 380 1.51 -20.61 4.30
N TYR A 381 2.04 -20.38 5.49
CA TYR A 381 1.41 -20.87 6.72
C TYR A 381 0.10 -20.15 7.02
N SER A 382 0.05 -18.82 6.88
CA SER A 382 -1.18 -18.04 7.03
C SER A 382 -2.28 -18.55 6.08
N ILE A 383 -1.96 -18.73 4.79
CA ILE A 383 -2.93 -19.25 3.79
C ILE A 383 -3.31 -20.71 4.05
N LYS A 384 -2.41 -21.54 4.59
CA LYS A 384 -2.73 -22.91 4.98
C LYS A 384 -3.79 -22.95 6.09
N GLU A 385 -3.73 -22.04 7.06
CA GLU A 385 -4.72 -21.94 8.14
C GLU A 385 -6.12 -21.56 7.64
N MET A 386 -6.20 -20.81 6.54
CA MET A 386 -7.47 -20.46 5.89
C MET A 386 -8.20 -21.65 5.24
N ARG A 387 -7.53 -22.80 5.06
CA ARG A 387 -8.10 -24.03 4.48
C ARG A 387 -8.78 -23.83 3.12
N LEU A 388 -8.21 -22.95 2.30
CA LEU A 388 -8.71 -22.66 0.95
C LEU A 388 -8.49 -23.83 -0.01
N LYS A 389 -9.37 -23.99 -0.99
CA LYS A 389 -9.26 -25.05 -2.00
C LYS A 389 -8.49 -24.56 -3.21
N ALA A 390 -7.33 -25.17 -3.47
CA ALA A 390 -6.52 -24.82 -4.63
C ALA A 390 -7.21 -25.22 -5.94
N LYS A 391 -7.31 -24.29 -6.90
CA LYS A 391 -7.80 -24.54 -8.28
C LYS A 391 -6.86 -25.41 -9.10
N GLY A 392 -5.63 -25.58 -8.64
CA GLY A 392 -4.58 -26.37 -9.28
C GLY A 392 -3.31 -26.42 -8.45
N GLY A 393 -2.27 -27.05 -8.99
CA GLY A 393 -0.97 -27.12 -8.33
C GLY A 393 -0.19 -25.80 -8.32
N TRP A 394 0.88 -25.78 -7.53
CA TRP A 394 1.91 -24.73 -7.54
C TRP A 394 2.61 -24.71 -8.90
N ARG A 395 2.58 -23.58 -9.60
CA ARG A 395 3.07 -23.46 -10.99
C ARG A 395 4.07 -22.32 -11.11
N ALA A 396 5.09 -22.50 -11.93
CA ALA A 396 5.97 -21.40 -12.31
C ALA A 396 5.20 -20.37 -13.15
N TRP A 397 5.50 -19.10 -12.97
CA TRP A 397 5.12 -18.04 -13.90
C TRP A 397 6.33 -17.39 -14.55
N TYR A 398 6.14 -16.85 -15.75
CA TYR A 398 7.20 -16.39 -16.62
C TYR A 398 7.09 -14.90 -16.96
N TYR A 399 8.25 -14.26 -17.08
CA TYR A 399 8.43 -12.92 -17.63
C TYR A 399 9.66 -12.96 -18.55
N GLU A 400 9.53 -12.46 -19.79
CA GLU A 400 10.59 -12.47 -20.81
C GLU A 400 11.38 -13.80 -20.88
N GLU A 401 10.65 -14.91 -21.03
CA GLU A 401 11.17 -16.28 -21.15
C GLU A 401 11.84 -16.85 -19.89
N GLN A 402 11.98 -16.08 -18.82
CA GLN A 402 12.55 -16.49 -17.53
C GLN A 402 11.47 -16.81 -16.51
N VAL A 403 11.76 -17.75 -15.60
CA VAL A 403 10.90 -18.00 -14.43
C VAL A 403 10.99 -16.79 -13.51
N ALA A 404 9.90 -16.04 -13.45
CA ALA A 404 9.75 -14.86 -12.62
C ALA A 404 9.32 -15.20 -11.18
N GLY A 405 8.78 -16.40 -10.96
CA GLY A 405 8.45 -16.95 -9.66
C GLY A 405 7.45 -18.10 -9.77
N TRP A 406 6.68 -18.34 -8.72
CA TRP A 406 5.64 -19.37 -8.72
C TRP A 406 4.33 -18.84 -8.14
N PHE A 407 3.22 -19.50 -8.44
CA PHE A 407 1.93 -19.11 -7.91
C PHE A 407 0.96 -20.29 -7.77
N VAL A 408 -0.08 -20.05 -6.99
CA VAL A 408 -1.25 -20.93 -6.83
C VAL A 408 -2.51 -20.06 -6.72
N GLU A 409 -3.59 -20.52 -7.34
CA GLU A 409 -4.89 -19.87 -7.32
C GLU A 409 -5.85 -20.72 -6.47
N TYR A 410 -6.71 -20.07 -5.68
CA TYR A 410 -7.71 -20.72 -4.83
C TYR A 410 -9.14 -20.43 -5.33
N GLU A 411 -10.05 -21.37 -5.08
CA GLU A 411 -11.46 -21.34 -5.52
C GLU A 411 -12.19 -20.10 -5.00
N GLU A 412 -11.85 -19.68 -3.78
CA GLU A 412 -12.45 -18.60 -3.03
C GLU A 412 -12.05 -17.19 -3.51
N GLY A 413 -11.09 -17.08 -4.45
CA GLY A 413 -10.71 -15.79 -5.04
C GLY A 413 -9.37 -15.22 -4.57
N LEU A 414 -8.60 -15.99 -3.79
CA LEU A 414 -7.21 -15.65 -3.43
C LEU A 414 -6.20 -16.23 -4.45
N THR A 415 -5.15 -15.47 -4.74
CA THR A 415 -3.96 -15.96 -5.45
C THR A 415 -2.73 -15.66 -4.60
N LEU A 416 -1.89 -16.67 -4.38
CA LEU A 416 -0.55 -16.49 -3.82
C LEU A 416 0.46 -16.54 -4.97
N ALA A 417 1.31 -15.53 -5.08
CA ALA A 417 2.43 -15.49 -6.01
C ALA A 417 3.77 -15.24 -5.29
N THR A 418 4.86 -15.72 -5.84
CA THR A 418 6.22 -15.37 -5.42
C THR A 418 6.90 -14.61 -6.53
N VAL A 419 7.86 -13.75 -6.17
CA VAL A 419 8.74 -13.09 -7.12
C VAL A 419 10.17 -13.52 -6.83
N ARG A 420 10.74 -14.25 -7.77
CA ARG A 420 12.04 -14.91 -7.63
C ARG A 420 13.18 -13.90 -7.57
N GLY A 421 14.03 -14.02 -6.57
CA GLY A 421 15.16 -13.14 -6.32
C GLY A 421 14.79 -11.78 -5.74
N ALA A 422 13.52 -11.54 -5.39
CA ALA A 422 13.08 -10.27 -4.84
C ALA A 422 13.10 -10.30 -3.30
N GLY A 423 13.50 -9.18 -2.68
CA GLY A 423 13.43 -8.97 -1.24
C GLY A 423 12.05 -8.50 -0.77
N HIS A 424 12.00 -7.81 0.37
CA HIS A 424 10.79 -7.28 0.99
C HIS A 424 10.03 -6.34 0.05
N GLN A 425 10.75 -5.31 -0.43
CA GLN A 425 10.28 -4.32 -1.39
C GLN A 425 10.39 -4.85 -2.82
N VAL A 426 9.50 -5.76 -3.19
CA VAL A 426 9.54 -6.43 -4.50
C VAL A 426 9.72 -5.47 -5.69
N PRO A 427 9.06 -4.29 -5.76
CA PRO A 427 9.28 -3.36 -6.86
C PRO A 427 10.71 -2.79 -6.94
N VAL A 428 11.48 -2.76 -5.85
CA VAL A 428 12.89 -2.35 -5.86
C VAL A 428 13.77 -3.43 -6.48
N PHE A 429 13.57 -4.69 -6.06
CA PHE A 429 14.44 -5.80 -6.44
C PHE A 429 14.10 -6.42 -7.81
N ALA A 430 12.82 -6.36 -8.21
CA ALA A 430 12.34 -6.92 -9.47
C ALA A 430 11.28 -5.99 -10.11
N PRO A 431 11.67 -4.76 -10.51
CA PRO A 431 10.75 -3.71 -10.94
C PRO A 431 9.89 -4.09 -12.15
N ASP A 432 10.50 -4.73 -13.14
CA ASP A 432 9.88 -5.26 -14.35
C ASP A 432 8.80 -6.31 -14.04
N ARG A 433 9.14 -7.29 -13.21
CA ARG A 433 8.25 -8.38 -12.77
C ARG A 433 7.15 -7.87 -11.85
N SER A 434 7.45 -6.87 -11.03
CA SER A 434 6.47 -6.18 -10.19
C SER A 434 5.40 -5.47 -11.02
N LEU A 435 5.81 -4.72 -12.05
CA LEU A 435 4.88 -4.09 -12.98
C LEU A 435 4.04 -5.12 -13.75
N ALA A 436 4.66 -6.22 -14.19
CA ALA A 436 3.95 -7.32 -14.84
C ALA A 436 2.90 -7.95 -13.89
N LEU A 437 3.29 -8.23 -12.64
CA LEU A 437 2.40 -8.77 -11.61
C LEU A 437 1.17 -7.87 -11.40
N LEU A 438 1.37 -6.55 -11.23
CA LEU A 438 0.28 -5.57 -11.14
C LEU A 438 -0.61 -5.62 -12.39
N SER A 439 -0.02 -5.61 -13.58
CA SER A 439 -0.77 -5.63 -14.83
C SER A 439 -1.70 -6.85 -14.90
N HIS A 440 -1.21 -8.05 -14.59
CA HIS A 440 -2.04 -9.26 -14.58
C HIS A 440 -3.16 -9.18 -13.54
N PHE A 441 -2.85 -8.70 -12.33
CA PHE A 441 -3.83 -8.50 -11.27
C PHE A 441 -4.98 -7.58 -11.69
N LEU A 442 -4.65 -6.40 -12.25
CA LEU A 442 -5.63 -5.40 -12.66
C LEU A 442 -6.54 -5.90 -13.80
N HIS A 443 -5.98 -6.64 -14.77
CA HIS A 443 -6.75 -7.23 -15.87
C HIS A 443 -7.50 -8.51 -15.48
N GLY A 444 -7.33 -9.01 -14.26
CA GLY A 444 -7.94 -10.27 -13.81
C GLY A 444 -7.47 -11.49 -14.60
N ARG A 445 -6.20 -11.48 -15.03
CA ARG A 445 -5.60 -12.56 -15.83
C ARG A 445 -4.74 -13.44 -14.93
N THR A 446 -4.82 -14.75 -15.13
CA THR A 446 -3.87 -15.71 -14.55
C THR A 446 -2.44 -15.37 -15.02
N LEU A 447 -1.46 -15.64 -14.16
CA LEU A 447 -0.05 -15.41 -14.49
C LEU A 447 0.41 -16.34 -15.62
N PRO A 448 1.33 -15.88 -16.50
CA PRO A 448 1.74 -16.65 -17.67
C PRO A 448 2.49 -17.92 -17.28
N THR A 449 2.03 -19.11 -17.73
CA THR A 449 2.60 -20.42 -17.35
C THR A 449 3.57 -21.02 -18.38
N GLY A 450 3.82 -20.32 -19.50
CA GLY A 450 4.72 -20.79 -20.55
C GLY A 450 5.86 -19.80 -20.83
N ARG A 451 6.98 -20.29 -21.34
CA ARG A 451 8.11 -19.43 -21.73
C ARG A 451 7.74 -18.40 -22.80
N PHE A 452 6.81 -18.76 -23.69
CA PHE A 452 6.41 -17.93 -24.84
C PHE A 452 5.04 -17.27 -24.68
N SER A 453 4.42 -17.32 -23.49
CA SER A 453 3.20 -16.55 -23.26
C SER A 453 3.56 -15.07 -23.15
N ARG A 454 2.99 -14.25 -24.04
CA ARG A 454 3.19 -12.79 -24.03
C ARG A 454 2.72 -12.20 -22.69
N SER A 455 3.64 -11.53 -21.99
CA SER A 455 3.42 -10.73 -20.78
C SER A 455 2.58 -9.48 -21.05
#